data_AF-A0A0Q6CCL9-F1
#
_entry.id   AF-A0A0Q6CCL9-F1
#
_cell.length_a   1.000
_cell.length_b   1.000
_cell.length_c   1.000
_cell.angle_alpha   90.00
_cell.angle_beta   90.00
_cell.angle_gamma   90.00
#
_symmetry.space_group_name_H-M   'P 1'
#
loop_
_entity.id
_entity.type
_entity.pdbx_description
1 polymer ?
#
loop_
_entity_poly.entity_id
_entity_poly.type
_entity_poly.pdbx_seq_one_letter_code
_entity_poly.pdbx_strand_id
1 'polypeptide(L)' 'MSRSVYVLRDGKLVEKSKALRSDGPFFMRDIDPYESPITGETITSRSQRREEMKRHDCIDARDLKGTLLANGKRHRG' A
#
# COMPACT_ATOMS: atom_id res chain seq x y z
N MET A 1 6.46 5.34 -34.90
CA MET A 1 7.90 5.34 -34.54
C MET A 1 8.00 5.28 -33.02
N SER A 2 8.78 4.36 -32.46
CA SER A 2 8.99 4.22 -31.01
C SER A 2 10.04 5.24 -30.54
N ARG A 3 9.78 5.93 -29.41
CA ARG A 3 10.73 6.87 -28.79
C ARG A 3 11.56 6.11 -27.75
N SER A 4 12.88 6.00 -27.99
CA SER A 4 13.81 5.47 -27.00
C SER A 4 14.30 6.57 -26.06
N VAL A 5 14.30 6.29 -24.75
CA VAL A 5 14.79 7.19 -23.70
C VAL A 5 16.09 6.63 -23.15
N TYR A 6 17.12 7.46 -23.03
CA TYR A 6 18.44 7.08 -22.52
C TYR A 6 18.71 7.76 -21.17
N VAL A 7 19.50 7.10 -20.33
CA VAL A 7 19.97 7.61 -19.03
C VAL A 7 21.49 7.45 -18.94
N LEU A 8 22.16 8.38 -18.26
CA LEU A 8 23.59 8.24 -17.96
C LEU A 8 23.77 7.30 -16.76
N ARG A 9 24.56 6.23 -16.92
CA ARG A 9 25.03 5.36 -15.83
C ARG A 9 26.50 5.04 -16.03
N ASP A 10 27.31 5.15 -14.98
CA ASP A 10 28.75 4.83 -15.00
C ASP A 10 29.51 5.48 -16.17
N GLY A 11 29.13 6.72 -16.53
CA GLY A 11 29.72 7.47 -17.64
C GLY A 11 29.27 7.04 -19.04
N LYS A 12 28.32 6.11 -19.17
CA LYS A 12 27.81 5.61 -20.47
C LYS A 12 26.32 5.93 -20.64
N LEU A 13 25.91 6.25 -21.87
CA LEU A 13 24.51 6.36 -22.24
C LEU A 13 23.92 4.96 -22.38
N VAL A 14 22.97 4.63 -21.49
CA VAL A 14 22.30 3.34 -21.47
C VAL A 14 20.81 3.54 -21.75
N GLU A 15 20.23 2.66 -22.56
CA GLU A 15 18.80 2.65 -22.83
C GLU A 15 18.03 2.44 -21.51
N LYS A 16 17.04 3.29 -21.21
CA LYS A 16 16.33 3.31 -19.91
C LYS A 16 15.70 1.96 -19.56
N SER A 17 15.20 1.23 -20.56
CA SER A 17 14.65 -0.13 -20.43
C SER A 17 15.67 -1.14 -19.89
N LYS A 18 16.95 -1.00 -20.27
CA LYS A 18 18.06 -1.88 -19.86
C LYS A 18 18.72 -1.44 -18.56
N ALA A 19 18.53 -0.18 -18.15
CA ALA A 19 19.03 0.35 -16.89
C ALA A 19 18.21 -0.09 -15.67
N LEU A 20 16.95 -0.52 -15.89
CA LEU A 20 16.07 -1.12 -14.88
C LEU A 20 16.45 -2.59 -14.62
N ARG A 21 17.69 -2.87 -14.21
CA ARG A 21 18.03 -4.14 -13.57
C ARG A 21 18.10 -3.91 -12.07
N SER A 22 17.05 -4.30 -11.35
CA SER A 22 17.10 -4.45 -9.90
C SER A 22 17.72 -5.81 -9.59
N ASP A 23 19.04 -5.93 -9.72
CA ASP A 23 19.76 -7.19 -9.44
C ASP A 23 19.88 -7.46 -7.91
N GLY A 24 19.04 -6.83 -7.08
CA GLY A 24 19.02 -6.97 -5.63
C GLY A 24 17.60 -6.93 -5.05
N PRO A 25 17.41 -7.38 -3.80
CA PRO A 25 16.10 -7.39 -3.16
C PRO A 25 15.50 -5.98 -3.10
N PHE A 26 14.31 -5.82 -3.67
CA PHE A 26 13.54 -4.59 -3.62
C PHE A 26 12.55 -4.66 -2.45
N PHE A 27 12.76 -3.83 -1.43
CA PHE A 27 11.85 -3.73 -0.30
C PHE A 27 10.73 -2.73 -0.63
N MET A 28 9.58 -3.25 -1.05
CA MET A 28 8.37 -2.44 -1.18
C MET A 28 7.66 -2.38 0.17
N ARG A 29 7.28 -1.18 0.61
CA ARG A 29 6.49 -1.02 1.85
C ARG A 29 5.10 -1.63 1.64
N ASP A 30 4.61 -2.32 2.66
CA ASP A 30 3.32 -3.01 2.63
C ASP A 30 2.15 -2.01 2.49
N ILE A 31 2.20 -0.94 3.27
CA ILE A 31 1.27 0.19 3.25
C ILE A 31 2.02 1.50 3.50
N ASP A 32 1.42 2.61 3.10
CA ASP A 32 1.86 3.93 3.52
C ASP A 32 1.55 4.12 5.01
N PRO A 33 2.52 4.62 5.82
CA PRO A 33 2.28 4.89 7.22
C PRO A 33 1.16 5.90 7.43
N TYR A 34 0.29 5.66 8.40
CA TYR A 34 -0.80 6.55 8.76
C TYR A 34 -1.04 6.54 10.27
N GLU A 35 -1.68 7.58 10.79
CA GLU A 35 -2.08 7.63 12.21
C GLU A 35 -3.37 6.84 12.44
N SER A 36 -3.34 5.95 13.43
CA SER A 36 -4.51 5.18 13.82
C SER A 36 -5.63 6.09 14.32
N PRO A 37 -6.86 5.94 13.79
CA PRO A 37 -8.00 6.68 14.32
C PRO A 37 -8.47 6.18 15.70
N ILE A 38 -7.96 5.04 16.18
CA ILE A 38 -8.34 4.45 17.46
C ILE A 38 -7.45 4.99 18.59
N THR A 39 -6.14 5.01 18.37
CA THR A 39 -5.14 5.31 19.40
C THR A 39 -4.30 6.56 19.11
N GLY A 40 -4.24 7.01 17.85
CA GLY A 40 -3.32 8.05 17.38
C GLY A 40 -1.91 7.54 17.07
N GLU A 41 -1.61 6.26 17.31
CA GLU A 41 -0.28 5.70 17.02
C GLU A 41 -0.05 5.50 15.52
N THR A 42 1.21 5.60 15.08
CA THR A 42 1.55 5.37 13.67
C THR A 42 1.51 3.88 13.32
N ILE A 43 0.67 3.53 12.35
CA ILE A 43 0.57 2.21 11.75
C ILE A 43 1.46 2.16 10.50
N THR A 44 2.37 1.20 10.44
CA THR A 44 3.36 1.06 9.36
C THR A 44 3.21 -0.22 8.53
N SER A 45 2.37 -1.16 8.98
CA SER A 45 2.15 -2.45 8.32
C SER A 45 0.72 -2.96 8.50
N ARG A 46 0.24 -3.84 7.59
CA ARG A 46 -1.09 -4.45 7.72
C ARG A 46 -1.20 -5.39 8.91
N SER A 47 -0.10 -6.03 9.35
CA SER A 47 -0.09 -6.86 10.56
C SER A 47 -0.35 -6.02 11.81
N GLN A 48 0.38 -4.90 11.97
CA GLN A 48 0.20 -3.97 13.09
C GLN A 48 -1.25 -3.47 13.16
N ARG A 49 -1.83 -3.10 12.01
CA ARG A 49 -3.24 -2.71 11.90
C ARG A 49 -4.20 -3.82 12.38
N ARG A 50 -4.00 -5.07 11.95
CA ARG A 50 -4.88 -6.19 12.32
C ARG A 50 -4.83 -6.47 13.82
N GLU A 51 -3.64 -6.39 14.42
CA GLU A 51 -3.46 -6.59 15.85
C GLU A 51 -4.13 -5.48 16.67
N GLU A 52 -3.99 -4.23 16.24
CA GLU A 52 -4.68 -3.10 16.86
C GLU A 52 -6.20 -3.27 16.80
N MET A 53 -6.76 -3.52 15.61
CA MET A 53 -8.21 -3.72 15.46
C MET A 53 -8.71 -4.85 16.35
N LYS A 54 -7.97 -5.97 16.43
CA LYS A 54 -8.30 -7.10 17.30
C LYS A 54 -8.27 -6.71 18.78
N ARG A 55 -7.31 -5.88 19.22
CA ARG A 55 -7.18 -5.43 20.62
C ARG A 55 -8.33 -4.52 21.05
N HIS A 56 -8.89 -3.76 20.11
CA HIS A 56 -9.94 -2.79 20.36
C HIS A 56 -11.34 -3.27 19.91
N ASP A 57 -11.51 -4.57 19.66
CA ASP A 57 -12.76 -5.18 19.17
C ASP A 57 -13.36 -4.46 17.95
N CYS A 58 -12.47 -3.95 17.09
CA CYS A 58 -12.82 -3.25 15.87
C CYS A 58 -12.79 -4.18 14.65
N ILE A 59 -13.59 -3.84 13.65
CA ILE A 59 -13.61 -4.50 12.34
C ILE A 59 -13.28 -3.51 11.23
N ASP A 60 -12.71 -3.98 10.14
CA ASP A 60 -12.43 -3.15 8.98
C ASP A 60 -13.75 -2.76 8.28
N ALA A 61 -13.93 -1.47 7.99
CA ALA A 61 -15.05 -1.00 7.19
C ALA A 61 -15.14 -1.72 5.83
N ARG A 62 -14.00 -2.11 5.25
CA ARG A 62 -13.97 -2.88 4.00
C ARG A 62 -14.62 -4.25 4.13
N ASP A 63 -14.51 -4.88 5.29
CA ASP A 63 -15.11 -6.20 5.56
C ASP A 63 -16.63 -6.09 5.69
N LEU A 64 -17.15 -4.91 6.01
CA LEU A 64 -18.58 -4.65 6.06
C LEU A 64 -19.19 -4.42 4.67
N LYS A 65 -18.41 -4.34 3.60
CA LYS A 65 -18.94 -4.00 2.26
C LYS A 65 -20.04 -5.00 1.83
N GLY A 66 -21.19 -4.48 1.44
CA GLY A 66 -22.35 -5.26 1.00
C GLY A 66 -23.27 -5.75 2.13
N THR A 67 -22.87 -5.61 3.40
CA THR A 67 -23.71 -5.94 4.55
C THR A 67 -24.92 -5.01 4.62
N LEU A 68 -26.05 -5.56 5.08
CA LEU A 68 -27.26 -4.79 5.37
C LEU A 68 -27.09 -4.11 6.73
N LEU A 69 -27.06 -2.79 6.71
CA LEU A 69 -27.06 -1.98 7.92
C LEU A 69 -28.46 -1.95 8.54
N ALA A 70 -28.54 -1.61 9.82
CA ALA A 70 -29.82 -1.51 10.56
C ALA A 70 -30.83 -0.55 9.89
N ASN A 71 -30.36 0.43 9.13
CA ASN A 71 -31.20 1.37 8.38
C ASN A 71 -31.66 0.84 7.01
N GLY A 72 -31.47 -0.45 6.73
CA GLY A 72 -31.86 -1.10 5.47
C GLY A 72 -30.96 -0.77 4.28
N LYS A 73 -29.97 0.11 4.43
CA LYS A 73 -29.00 0.41 3.36
C LYS A 73 -27.88 -0.63 3.37
N ARG A 74 -27.36 -0.94 2.18
CA ARG A 74 -26.13 -1.74 2.06
C ARG A 74 -24.91 -0.86 2.27
N HIS A 75 -23.96 -1.32 3.09
CA HIS A 75 -22.69 -0.62 3.22
C HIS A 75 -21.92 -0.68 1.90
N ARG A 76 -21.49 0.48 1.38
CA ARG A 76 -20.89 0.58 0.05
C ARG A 76 -19.37 0.34 0.04
N GLY A 77 -18.77 0.24 1.22
CA GLY A 77 -17.32 0.27 1.42
C GLY A 77 -16.83 1.70 1.61
#